data_AF-A0A522HHZ4-F1
#
_entry.id   AF-A0A522HHZ4-F1
#
_cell.length_a   1.000
_cell.length_b   1.000
_cell.length_c   1.000
_cell.angle_alpha   90.00
_cell.angle_beta   90.00
_cell.angle_gamma   90.00
#
_symmetry.space_group_name_H-M   'P 1'
#
loop_
_entity.id
_entity.type
_entity.pdbx_description
1 polymer ?
#
loop_
_entity_poly.entity_id
_entity_poly.type
_entity_poly.pdbx_seq_one_letter_code
_entity_poly.pdbx_strand_id
1 'polypeptide(L)' 'LASMAQLPNDVEVITVPGDRTPTGASFLAMPTAAPALANAVFRVSAVRVRRLPLMKELLRML' A
#
# COMPACT_ATOMS: atom_id res chain seq x y z
N LEU A 1 7.37 -2.91 12.71
CA LEU A 1 6.28 -2.01 12.28
C LEU A 1 6.88 -0.72 11.75
N ALA A 2 6.16 0.00 10.89
CA ALA A 2 6.57 1.31 10.40
C ALA A 2 6.57 2.34 11.56
N SER A 3 7.50 3.29 11.55
CA SER A 3 7.45 4.45 12.43
C SER A 3 6.46 5.49 11.90
N MET A 4 6.05 6.44 12.73
CA MET A 4 5.14 7.52 12.32
C MET A 4 5.68 8.30 11.11
N ALA A 5 6.99 8.48 11.01
CA ALA A 5 7.64 9.14 9.88
C ALA A 5 7.55 8.36 8.55
N GLN A 6 7.21 7.07 8.61
CA GLN A 6 7.08 6.20 7.44
C GLN A 6 5.62 6.04 6.98
N LEU A 7 4.66 6.59 7.73
CA LEU A 7 3.25 6.60 7.38
C LEU A 7 2.92 7.85 6.54
N PRO A 8 1.90 7.78 5.67
CA PRO A 8 1.42 8.95 4.96
C PRO A 8 0.83 9.97 5.94
N ASN A 9 1.04 11.26 5.67
CA ASN A 9 0.48 12.35 6.48
C ASN A 9 -1.04 12.46 6.32
N ASP A 10 -1.60 11.96 5.22
CA ASP A 10 -3.02 12.04 4.89
C ASP A 10 -3.54 10.69 4.39
N VAL A 11 -4.73 10.32 4.84
CA VAL A 11 -5.40 9.05 4.53
C VAL A 11 -6.88 9.33 4.29
N GLU A 12 -7.30 9.21 3.03
CA GLU A 12 -8.72 9.29 2.65
C GLU A 12 -9.40 7.93 2.76
N VAL A 13 -10.60 7.91 3.36
CA VAL A 13 -11.44 6.72 3.48
C VAL A 13 -12.80 6.99 2.84
N ILE A 14 -13.11 6.26 1.78
CA ILE A 14 -14.40 6.33 1.08
C ILE A 14 -15.25 5.14 1.51
N THR A 15 -16.39 5.40 2.15
CA THR A 15 -17.36 4.37 2.51
C THR A 15 -18.40 4.22 1.40
N VAL A 16 -18.52 3.02 0.85
CA VAL A 16 -19.54 2.70 -0.15
C VAL A 16 -20.76 2.11 0.57
N PRO A 17 -21.96 2.72 0.45
CA PRO A 17 -23.16 2.24 1.12
C PRO A 17 -23.59 0.86 0.58
N GLY A 18 -24.23 0.05 1.43
CA GLY A 18 -24.81 -1.23 1.03
C GLY A 18 -25.69 -1.85 2.10
N ASP A 19 -26.60 -2.73 1.67
CA ASP A 19 -27.71 -3.21 2.50
C ASP A 19 -27.39 -4.54 3.21
N ARG A 20 -26.13 -4.98 3.13
CA ARG A 20 -25.66 -6.24 3.73
C ARG A 20 -25.37 -6.06 5.20
N THR A 21 -25.48 -7.16 5.95
CA THR A 21 -25.05 -7.18 7.36
C THR A 21 -23.57 -6.77 7.48
N PRO A 22 -23.22 -5.95 8.49
CA PRO A 22 -21.84 -5.48 8.65
C PRO A 22 -20.85 -6.64 8.81
N THR A 23 -19.72 -6.55 8.10
CA THR A 23 -18.60 -7.49 8.22
C THR A 23 -17.38 -6.79 8.82
N GLY A 24 -16.47 -7.56 9.42
CA GLY A 24 -15.22 -7.00 9.95
C GLY A 24 -14.36 -6.34 8.86
N ALA A 25 -13.97 -5.09 9.10
CA ALA A 25 -13.16 -4.30 8.16
C ALA A 25 -11.66 -4.26 8.52
N SER A 26 -11.25 -4.84 9.65
CA SER A 26 -9.91 -4.67 10.24
C SER A 26 -8.75 -5.09 9.34
N PHE A 27 -8.99 -6.00 8.38
CA PHE A 27 -7.97 -6.51 7.47
C PHE A 27 -8.30 -6.26 6.00
N LEU A 28 -9.38 -5.54 5.69
CA LEU A 28 -9.86 -5.42 4.31
C LEU A 28 -8.85 -4.67 3.42
N ALA A 29 -8.17 -3.66 3.97
CA ALA A 29 -7.19 -2.83 3.25
C ALA A 29 -5.76 -3.40 3.24
N MET A 30 -5.41 -4.30 4.17
CA MET A 30 -4.03 -4.75 4.37
C MET A 30 -3.45 -5.52 3.15
N PRO A 31 -4.18 -6.46 2.51
CA PRO A 31 -3.65 -7.23 1.39
C PRO A 31 -3.34 -6.38 0.15
N THR A 32 -4.07 -5.28 -0.05
CA THR A 32 -3.98 -4.47 -1.28
C THR A 32 -3.05 -3.28 -1.17
N ALA A 33 -2.66 -2.86 0.04
CA ALA A 33 -1.78 -1.71 0.26
C ALA A 33 -0.37 -1.90 -0.34
N ALA A 34 0.26 -3.07 -0.10
CA ALA A 34 1.60 -3.37 -0.61
C ALA A 34 1.69 -3.38 -2.16
N PRO A 35 0.81 -4.09 -2.90
CA PRO A 35 0.85 -4.05 -4.36
C PRO A 35 0.50 -2.67 -4.94
N ALA A 36 -0.39 -1.90 -4.30
CA ALA A 36 -0.69 -0.53 -4.73
C ALA A 36 0.55 0.37 -4.63
N LEU A 37 1.31 0.30 -3.53
CA LEU A 37 2.57 1.03 -3.37
C LEU A 37 3.62 0.63 -4.41
N ALA A 38 3.76 -0.67 -4.70
CA ALA A 38 4.68 -1.16 -5.72
C ALA A 38 4.35 -0.59 -7.12
N ASN A 39 3.08 -0.51 -7.47
CA ASN A 39 2.63 0.10 -8.72
C ASN A 39 2.93 1.60 -8.78
N ALA A 40 2.74 2.32 -7.66
CA ALA A 40 3.06 3.74 -7.58
C ALA A 40 4.56 4.00 -7.78
N VAL A 41 5.44 3.17 -7.19
CA VAL A 41 6.90 3.26 -7.38
C VAL A 41 7.28 2.98 -8.82
N PHE A 42 6.76 1.91 -9.43
CA PHE A 42 7.01 1.61 -10.84
C PHE A 42 6.62 2.77 -11.76
N ARG A 43 5.49 3.43 -11.50
CA ARG A 43 5.03 4.57 -12.30
C ARG A 43 6.00 5.76 -12.28
N VAL A 44 6.71 5.99 -11.17
CA VAL A 44 7.64 7.12 -11.05
C VAL A 44 9.09 6.77 -11.42
N SER A 45 9.48 5.50 -11.35
CA SER A 45 10.88 5.08 -11.56
C SER A 45 11.11 4.20 -12.79
N ALA A 46 10.05 3.65 -13.41
CA ALA A 46 10.10 2.55 -14.38
C ALA A 46 10.75 1.24 -13.85
N VAL A 47 11.15 1.20 -12.58
CA VAL A 47 11.75 0.01 -11.94
C VAL A 47 10.66 -0.85 -11.32
N ARG A 48 10.57 -2.11 -11.76
CA ARG A 48 9.54 -3.04 -11.29
C ARG A 48 10.08 -3.98 -10.21
N VAL A 49 9.91 -3.58 -8.94
CA VAL A 49 10.26 -4.39 -7.77
C VAL A 49 9.22 -5.50 -7.56
N ARG A 50 9.67 -6.76 -7.45
CA ARG A 50 8.81 -7.95 -7.24
C ARG A 50 9.03 -8.65 -5.91
N ARG A 51 10.00 -8.19 -5.12
CA ARG A 51 10.35 -8.77 -3.81
C ARG A 51 10.26 -7.71 -2.73
N LEU A 52 9.80 -8.11 -1.56
CA LEU A 52 9.82 -7.28 -0.36
C LEU A 52 11.10 -7.62 0.44
N PRO A 53 11.70 -6.65 1.15
CA PRO A 53 11.25 -5.28 1.39
C PRO A 53 11.48 -4.32 0.20
N LEU A 54 10.46 -3.53 -0.15
CA LEU A 54 10.40 -2.79 -1.42
C LEU A 54 11.55 -1.79 -1.61
N MET A 55 11.86 -0.99 -0.59
CA MET A 55 12.93 0.03 -0.66
C MET A 55 14.33 -0.60 -0.86
N LYS A 56 14.59 -1.73 -0.20
CA LYS A 56 15.88 -2.42 -0.27
C LYS A 56 16.14 -2.95 -1.67
N GLU A 57 15.10 -3.49 -2.31
CA GLU A 57 15.21 -3.97 -3.69
C GLU A 57 15.26 -2.82 -4.70
N LEU A 58 14.53 -1.72 -4.46
CA LEU A 58 14.59 -0.53 -5.31
C LEU A 58 16.03 0.02 -5.39
N LEU A 59 16.67 0.22 -4.24
CA LEU A 59 18.04 0.75 -4.13
C LEU A 59 19.12 -0.14 -4.76
N ARG A 60 18.83 -1.43 -4.99
CA ARG A 60 19.76 -2.34 -5.69
C ARG A 60 19.65 -2.26 -7.20
N MET A 61 18.56 -1.69 -7.72
CA MET A 61 18.23 -1.66 -9.15
C MET A 61 18.45 -0.27 -9.77
N LEU A 62 18.62 0.77 -8.94
CA LEU A 62 19.04 2.12 -9.33
C LEU A 62 20.56 2.18 -9.40
#